data_AF-A0A6B2ZIC2-F1
#
_entry.id   AF-A0A6B2ZIC2-F1
#
_cell.length_a   1.000
_cell.length_b   1.000
_cell.length_c   1.000
_cell.angle_alpha   90.00
_cell.angle_beta   90.00
_cell.angle_gamma   90.00
#
_symmetry.space_group_name_H-M   'P 1'
#
loop_
_entity.id
_entity.type
_entity.pdbx_description
1 polymer ?
#
loop_
_entity_poly.entity_id
_entity_poly.type
_entity_poly.pdbx_seq_one_letter_code
_entity_poly.pdbx_strand_id
1 'polypeptide(L)'
;MTSTSPTTGPDRWHHYGAAASNKSRSVGRFYWDWYQRIGPGDELLGDLTGRTVAELGAGAGHQAAYVAAELGAARVVAIDSSAAQHARSNNVYGDVCGLDFVLDDAAAYLRAHPGSLDVAYSVFGALDFTDPRALLPAAAAALRPGGFLVFSTLARYRTGAPPETQCRPADIATRMPDGGPGTMQRWVLGASVWGKLLDEHGFDLVDSDTVHDPGPDGGAPVATSLFRARRPSPWPEPPDPGMSPVNPWACATSSAT
;
A
#
# COMPACT_ATOMS: atom_id res chain seq x y z
N MET A 1 -5.52 13.61 32.47
CA MET A 1 -5.46 14.66 31.43
C MET A 1 -5.94 14.02 30.14
N THR A 2 -7.18 14.30 29.76
CA THR A 2 -7.82 13.81 28.54
C THR A 2 -7.13 14.43 27.32
N SER A 3 -6.50 13.59 26.50
CA SER A 3 -5.88 13.98 25.25
C SER A 3 -6.96 14.21 24.21
N THR A 4 -7.21 15.46 23.86
CA THR A 4 -8.12 15.86 22.80
C THR A 4 -7.43 15.63 21.45
N SER A 5 -7.91 14.67 20.65
CA SER A 5 -7.49 14.47 19.26
C SER A 5 -7.80 15.72 18.43
N PRO A 6 -6.91 16.20 17.54
CA PRO A 6 -7.23 17.31 16.66
C PRO A 6 -7.92 16.77 15.40
N THR A 7 -9.25 16.68 15.42
CA THR A 7 -10.06 16.44 14.21
C THR A 7 -10.93 17.66 13.91
N THR A 8 -10.30 18.78 13.58
CA THR A 8 -11.02 20.02 13.19
C THR A 8 -10.33 20.70 12.01
N GLY A 9 -9.96 19.90 11.00
CA GLY A 9 -9.69 20.39 9.66
C GLY A 9 -10.83 19.96 8.72
N PRO A 10 -11.22 20.78 7.72
CA PRO A 10 -12.17 20.34 6.70
C PRO A 10 -11.68 19.08 5.98
N ASP A 11 -12.59 18.11 5.74
CA ASP A 11 -12.30 16.83 5.06
C ASP A 11 -11.91 17.06 3.59
N ARG A 12 -10.61 17.25 3.33
CA ARG A 12 -10.05 17.50 1.99
C ARG A 12 -10.16 16.29 1.05
N TRP A 13 -10.56 15.13 1.58
CA TRP A 13 -10.72 13.88 0.85
C TRP A 13 -12.16 13.64 0.38
N HIS A 14 -13.09 14.53 0.73
CA HIS A 14 -14.51 14.39 0.39
C HIS A 14 -14.77 14.13 -1.10
N HIS A 15 -13.99 14.76 -1.98
CA HIS A 15 -14.11 14.62 -3.44
C HIS A 15 -13.16 13.60 -4.06
N TYR A 16 -12.14 13.16 -3.32
CA TYR A 16 -11.26 12.09 -3.78
C TYR A 16 -12.10 10.80 -3.89
N GLY A 17 -11.84 9.91 -4.85
CA GLY A 17 -12.66 8.71 -5.07
C GLY A 17 -14.04 8.93 -5.73
N ALA A 18 -14.59 10.15 -5.82
CA ALA A 18 -15.87 10.40 -6.52
C ALA A 18 -15.79 10.22 -8.06
N ALA A 19 -14.57 10.22 -8.61
CA ALA A 19 -14.33 9.92 -10.03
C ALA A 19 -14.23 8.41 -10.31
N ALA A 20 -14.09 7.57 -9.28
CA ALA A 20 -14.31 6.13 -9.40
C ALA A 20 -15.82 5.90 -9.25
N SER A 21 -16.45 5.42 -10.32
CA SER A 21 -17.89 5.46 -10.53
C SER A 21 -18.71 4.88 -9.38
N ASN A 22 -19.82 5.55 -9.05
CA ASN A 22 -20.92 5.11 -8.19
C ASN A 22 -21.70 3.91 -8.78
N LYS A 23 -21.01 2.93 -9.37
CA LYS A 23 -21.61 1.78 -10.08
C LYS A 23 -21.01 0.47 -9.56
N SER A 24 -21.93 -0.39 -9.10
CA SER A 24 -21.79 -1.85 -8.91
C SER A 24 -20.96 -2.34 -7.71
N ARG A 25 -21.55 -3.28 -6.95
CA ARG A 25 -20.90 -4.13 -5.93
C ARG A 25 -19.90 -5.13 -6.52
N SER A 26 -19.57 -5.06 -7.81
CA SER A 26 -18.64 -6.01 -8.41
C SER A 26 -17.24 -5.78 -7.86
N VAL A 27 -16.81 -6.68 -6.98
CA VAL A 27 -15.42 -6.91 -6.61
C VAL A 27 -14.73 -7.46 -7.86
N GLY A 28 -14.28 -6.55 -8.71
CA GLY A 28 -13.80 -6.84 -10.07
C GLY A 28 -12.42 -7.51 -10.07
N ARG A 29 -11.52 -7.04 -10.94
CA ARG A 29 -10.10 -7.41 -10.88
C ARG A 29 -9.34 -6.41 -10.00
N PHE A 30 -8.26 -6.86 -9.40
CA PHE A 30 -7.33 -5.99 -8.69
C PHE A 30 -6.12 -5.68 -9.59
N TYR A 31 -5.82 -4.40 -9.75
CA TYR A 31 -4.61 -3.94 -10.42
C TYR A 31 -3.98 -2.84 -9.57
N TRP A 32 -2.69 -2.59 -9.77
CA TRP A 32 -1.99 -1.58 -8.99
C TRP A 32 -1.89 -0.22 -9.67
N ASP A 33 -2.18 -0.16 -10.97
CA ASP A 33 -2.13 1.07 -11.75
C ASP A 33 -3.30 2.02 -11.42
N TRP A 34 -3.12 3.29 -11.76
CA TRP A 34 -4.07 4.35 -11.42
C TRP A 34 -5.49 4.12 -11.94
N TYR A 35 -5.65 3.50 -13.10
CA TYR A 35 -6.96 3.27 -13.72
C TYR A 35 -7.50 1.86 -13.46
N GLN A 36 -6.79 1.05 -12.66
CA GLN A 36 -7.19 -0.30 -12.25
C GLN A 36 -7.46 -1.22 -13.46
N ARG A 37 -6.53 -1.27 -14.42
CA ARG A 37 -6.71 -1.99 -15.69
C ARG A 37 -5.46 -2.62 -16.31
N ILE A 38 -4.25 -2.26 -15.87
CA ILE A 38 -3.00 -2.78 -16.42
C ILE A 38 -2.20 -3.47 -15.31
N GLY A 39 -1.71 -4.67 -15.63
CA GLY A 39 -0.94 -5.51 -14.72
C GLY A 39 0.34 -4.84 -14.19
N PRO A 40 0.90 -5.36 -13.08
CA PRO A 40 0.50 -6.58 -12.37
C PRO A 40 -0.79 -6.45 -11.55
N GLY A 41 -1.32 -7.59 -11.10
CA GLY A 41 -2.54 -7.73 -10.30
C GLY A 41 -2.29 -8.13 -8.86
N ASP A 42 -3.26 -8.81 -8.25
CA ASP A 42 -3.25 -9.27 -6.86
C ASP A 42 -2.13 -10.28 -6.54
N GLU A 43 -1.47 -10.87 -7.54
CA GLU A 43 -0.33 -11.75 -7.33
C GLU A 43 0.82 -11.10 -6.52
N LEU A 44 0.93 -9.77 -6.52
CA LEU A 44 1.92 -9.06 -5.69
C LEU A 44 1.65 -9.17 -4.18
N LEU A 45 0.41 -9.41 -3.77
CA LEU A 45 0.05 -9.63 -2.36
C LEU A 45 0.48 -11.02 -1.86
N GLY A 46 0.69 -11.97 -2.77
CA GLY A 46 0.99 -13.37 -2.45
C GLY A 46 -0.23 -14.13 -1.89
N ASP A 47 0.03 -15.28 -1.27
CA ASP A 47 -1.04 -16.08 -0.65
C ASP A 47 -1.52 -15.43 0.65
N LEU A 48 -2.79 -15.00 0.64
CA LEU A 48 -3.44 -14.36 1.77
C LEU A 48 -4.27 -15.33 2.62
N THR A 49 -4.28 -16.63 2.31
CA THR A 49 -5.06 -17.63 3.04
C THR A 49 -4.76 -17.58 4.54
N GLY A 50 -5.79 -17.28 5.34
CA GLY A 50 -5.65 -17.23 6.80
C GLY A 50 -4.89 -16.01 7.35
N ARG A 51 -4.51 -15.05 6.50
CA ARG A 51 -3.70 -13.88 6.86
C ARG A 51 -4.56 -12.72 7.37
N THR A 52 -3.97 -11.89 8.23
CA THR A 52 -4.51 -10.57 8.60
C THR A 52 -3.87 -9.49 7.74
N VAL A 53 -4.68 -8.75 6.99
CA VAL A 53 -4.24 -7.78 5.99
C VAL A 53 -4.75 -6.39 6.34
N ALA A 54 -3.98 -5.34 6.07
CA ALA A 54 -4.45 -3.97 6.17
C ALA A 54 -4.30 -3.20 4.85
N GLU A 55 -5.31 -2.43 4.47
CA GLU A 55 -5.23 -1.41 3.43
C GLU A 55 -5.04 -0.03 4.08
N LEU A 56 -4.00 0.70 3.66
CA LEU A 56 -3.64 2.00 4.20
C LEU A 56 -4.13 3.10 3.25
N GLY A 57 -5.13 3.88 3.66
CA GLY A 57 -5.80 4.86 2.81
C GLY A 57 -6.76 4.20 1.83
N ALA A 58 -7.67 3.39 2.37
CA ALA A 58 -8.57 2.52 1.60
C ALA A 58 -9.63 3.25 0.76
N GLY A 59 -9.82 4.55 0.99
CA GLY A 59 -10.81 5.37 0.29
C GLY A 59 -12.20 4.73 0.32
N ALA A 60 -12.79 4.54 -0.86
CA ALA A 60 -14.12 3.95 -1.00
C ALA A 60 -14.18 2.43 -0.68
N GLY A 61 -13.03 1.78 -0.44
CA GLY A 61 -12.96 0.39 0.04
C GLY A 61 -13.11 -0.69 -1.03
N HIS A 62 -13.02 -0.34 -2.32
CA HIS A 62 -13.20 -1.31 -3.41
C HIS A 62 -12.16 -2.43 -3.38
N GLN A 63 -10.89 -2.08 -3.12
CA GLN A 63 -9.75 -2.97 -3.10
C GLN A 63 -9.81 -3.88 -1.86
N ALA A 64 -10.02 -3.31 -0.68
CA ALA A 64 -10.23 -4.09 0.55
C ALA A 64 -11.40 -5.07 0.43
N ALA A 65 -12.50 -4.67 -0.20
CA ALA A 65 -13.63 -5.56 -0.47
C ALA A 65 -13.25 -6.72 -1.39
N TYR A 66 -12.47 -6.47 -2.45
CA TYR A 66 -11.94 -7.54 -3.30
C TYR A 66 -11.03 -8.49 -2.52
N VAL A 67 -10.08 -7.96 -1.74
CA VAL A 67 -9.16 -8.79 -0.95
C VAL A 67 -9.91 -9.68 0.05
N ALA A 68 -10.92 -9.13 0.72
CA ALA A 68 -11.73 -9.88 1.68
C ALA A 68 -12.61 -10.95 1.01
N ALA A 69 -13.21 -10.62 -0.14
CA ALA A 69 -14.15 -11.51 -0.82
C ALA A 69 -13.45 -12.62 -1.62
N GLU A 70 -12.31 -12.33 -2.25
CA GLU A 70 -11.76 -13.19 -3.31
C GLU A 70 -10.43 -13.87 -2.93
N LEU A 71 -9.65 -13.31 -1.97
CA LEU A 71 -8.26 -13.75 -1.74
C LEU A 71 -8.05 -14.61 -0.49
N GLY A 72 -9.13 -15.01 0.20
CA GLY A 72 -9.06 -15.95 1.33
C GLY A 72 -8.39 -15.38 2.60
N ALA A 73 -8.23 -14.05 2.68
CA ALA A 73 -7.77 -13.38 3.89
C ALA A 73 -8.69 -13.72 5.08
N ALA A 74 -8.11 -14.03 6.24
CA ALA A 74 -8.91 -14.25 7.46
C ALA A 74 -9.56 -12.95 7.94
N ARG A 75 -8.86 -11.83 7.75
CA ARG A 75 -9.32 -10.49 8.13
C ARG A 75 -8.64 -9.43 7.27
N VAL A 76 -9.41 -8.47 6.79
CA VAL A 76 -8.94 -7.26 6.10
C VAL A 76 -9.36 -6.04 6.90
N VAL A 77 -8.40 -5.17 7.23
CA VAL A 77 -8.65 -3.89 7.90
C VAL A 77 -8.42 -2.75 6.92
N ALA A 78 -9.50 -2.09 6.51
CA ALA A 78 -9.48 -0.96 5.60
C ALA A 78 -9.43 0.36 6.40
N ILE A 79 -8.28 1.02 6.42
CA ILE A 79 -8.04 2.22 7.24
C ILE A 79 -8.09 3.45 6.34
N ASP A 80 -8.90 4.44 6.71
CA ASP A 80 -8.93 5.73 6.03
C ASP A 80 -9.20 6.87 7.03
N SER A 81 -8.59 8.04 6.81
CA SER A 81 -8.76 9.21 7.68
C SER A 81 -9.97 10.08 7.32
N SER A 82 -10.62 9.81 6.18
CA SER A 82 -11.79 10.54 5.70
C SER A 82 -13.07 9.94 6.25
N ALA A 83 -13.79 10.73 7.05
CA ALA A 83 -15.12 10.36 7.53
C ALA A 83 -16.10 10.15 6.37
N ALA A 84 -15.98 10.92 5.28
CA ALA A 84 -16.83 10.77 4.10
C ALA A 84 -16.57 9.45 3.37
N GLN A 85 -15.30 9.05 3.21
CA GLN A 85 -14.96 7.76 2.61
C GLN A 85 -15.39 6.60 3.50
N HIS A 86 -15.11 6.67 4.79
CA HIS A 86 -15.52 5.66 5.76
C HIS A 86 -17.04 5.44 5.75
N ALA A 87 -17.84 6.51 5.71
CA ALA A 87 -19.30 6.38 5.62
C ALA A 87 -19.74 5.73 4.29
N ARG A 88 -19.12 6.10 3.17
CA ARG A 88 -19.43 5.52 1.85
C ARG A 88 -19.06 4.04 1.80
N SER A 89 -17.86 3.68 2.24
CA SER A 89 -17.35 2.32 2.18
C SER A 89 -18.19 1.38 3.05
N ASN A 90 -18.54 1.79 4.28
CA ASN A 90 -19.46 1.04 5.14
C ASN A 90 -20.83 0.84 4.49
N ASN A 91 -21.37 1.87 3.83
CA ASN A 91 -22.68 1.76 3.17
C ASN A 91 -22.68 0.79 1.97
N VAL A 92 -21.55 0.66 1.27
CA VAL A 92 -21.45 -0.18 0.07
C VAL A 92 -20.98 -1.61 0.38
N TYR A 93 -20.04 -1.76 1.31
CA TYR A 93 -19.30 -3.00 1.58
C TYR A 93 -19.34 -3.46 3.04
N GLY A 94 -20.09 -2.80 3.93
CA GLY A 94 -20.13 -3.13 5.36
C GLY A 94 -20.70 -4.52 5.70
N ASP A 95 -21.27 -5.22 4.73
CA ASP A 95 -21.76 -6.60 4.84
C ASP A 95 -20.78 -7.64 4.26
N VAL A 96 -19.61 -7.23 3.75
CA VAL A 96 -18.56 -8.14 3.28
C VAL A 96 -17.92 -8.82 4.47
N CYS A 97 -17.96 -10.16 4.50
CA CYS A 97 -17.40 -10.96 5.59
C CYS A 97 -15.88 -10.76 5.70
N GLY A 98 -15.37 -10.64 6.92
CA GLY A 98 -13.93 -10.50 7.19
C GLY A 98 -13.35 -9.11 6.88
N LEU A 99 -14.17 -8.13 6.48
CA LEU A 99 -13.75 -6.76 6.21
C LEU A 99 -14.17 -5.81 7.33
N ASP A 100 -13.20 -5.10 7.91
CA ASP A 100 -13.43 -4.05 8.90
C ASP A 100 -12.99 -2.69 8.35
N PHE A 101 -13.90 -1.71 8.33
CA PHE A 101 -13.56 -0.32 8.04
C PHE A 101 -13.19 0.42 9.34
N VAL A 102 -12.08 1.15 9.30
CA VAL A 102 -11.55 1.91 10.43
C VAL A 102 -11.34 3.37 10.02
N LEU A 103 -12.03 4.29 10.72
CA LEU A 103 -11.80 5.72 10.59
C LEU A 103 -10.64 6.15 11.49
N ASP A 104 -9.42 6.17 10.95
CA ASP A 104 -8.20 6.55 11.69
C ASP A 104 -7.09 7.04 10.73
N ASP A 105 -6.07 7.69 11.28
CA ASP A 105 -4.80 7.90 10.58
C ASP A 105 -4.03 6.58 10.51
N ALA A 106 -3.54 6.23 9.31
CA ALA A 106 -2.88 4.94 9.08
C ALA A 106 -1.65 4.75 9.98
N ALA A 107 -0.81 5.78 10.16
CA ALA A 107 0.37 5.68 11.01
C ALA A 107 0.01 5.58 12.51
N ALA A 108 -1.06 6.24 12.94
CA ALA A 108 -1.59 6.11 14.29
C ALA A 108 -2.13 4.70 14.57
N TYR A 109 -2.98 4.18 13.67
CA TYR A 109 -3.53 2.83 13.79
C TYR A 109 -2.41 1.78 13.85
N LEU A 110 -1.45 1.84 12.92
CA LEU A 110 -0.36 0.85 12.85
C LEU A 110 0.49 0.84 14.14
N ARG A 111 0.82 2.02 14.70
CA ARG A 111 1.56 2.11 15.97
C ARG A 111 0.82 1.50 17.15
N ALA A 112 -0.50 1.56 17.15
CA ALA A 112 -1.32 0.97 18.20
C ALA A 112 -1.44 -0.56 18.10
N HIS A 113 -1.07 -1.17 16.97
CA HIS A 113 -1.25 -2.59 16.70
C HIS A 113 0.04 -3.30 16.26
N PRO A 114 1.10 -3.31 17.10
CA PRO A 114 2.38 -3.95 16.76
C PRO A 114 2.22 -5.46 16.56
N GLY A 115 2.88 -6.02 15.53
CA GLY A 115 2.90 -7.46 15.24
C GLY A 115 1.53 -8.09 14.94
N SER A 116 0.57 -7.29 14.49
CA SER A 116 -0.81 -7.71 14.26
C SER A 116 -1.11 -8.09 12.80
N LEU A 117 -0.28 -7.64 11.85
CA LEU A 117 -0.53 -7.77 10.41
C LEU A 117 0.47 -8.73 9.76
N ASP A 118 0.01 -9.51 8.79
CA ASP A 118 0.89 -10.29 7.92
C ASP A 118 1.24 -9.52 6.65
N VAL A 119 0.29 -8.75 6.13
CA VAL A 119 0.45 -7.90 4.94
C VAL A 119 -0.19 -6.54 5.19
N ALA A 120 0.50 -5.48 4.79
CA ALA A 120 -0.04 -4.14 4.69
C ALA A 120 0.11 -3.67 3.25
N TYR A 121 -0.91 -3.05 2.67
CA TYR A 121 -0.83 -2.51 1.33
C TYR A 121 -1.44 -1.13 1.17
N SER A 122 -1.02 -0.40 0.14
CA SER A 122 -1.51 0.95 -0.16
C SER A 122 -1.57 1.17 -1.66
N VAL A 123 -2.75 1.45 -2.20
CA VAL A 123 -2.97 1.73 -3.63
C VAL A 123 -3.24 3.21 -3.82
N PHE A 124 -2.20 4.01 -4.10
CA PHE A 124 -2.26 5.49 -4.09
C PHE A 124 -2.92 6.08 -2.83
N GLY A 125 -2.77 5.36 -1.70
CA GLY A 125 -3.40 5.65 -0.41
C GLY A 125 -2.46 6.37 0.54
N ALA A 126 -2.37 5.92 1.79
CA ALA A 126 -1.66 6.62 2.86
C ALA A 126 -0.17 6.85 2.55
N LEU A 127 0.48 5.97 1.77
CA LEU A 127 1.88 6.14 1.36
C LEU A 127 2.10 7.39 0.49
N ASP A 128 1.05 7.90 -0.17
CA ASP A 128 1.11 9.13 -0.94
C ASP A 128 0.85 10.38 -0.07
N PHE A 129 0.27 10.24 1.12
CA PHE A 129 -0.35 11.36 1.84
C PHE A 129 0.07 11.50 3.31
N THR A 130 0.87 10.56 3.82
CA THR A 130 1.49 10.61 5.14
C THR A 130 3.00 10.64 4.96
N ASP A 131 3.71 11.39 5.82
CA ASP A 131 5.18 11.42 5.78
C ASP A 131 5.74 9.99 5.87
N PRO A 132 6.49 9.50 4.86
CA PRO A 132 7.08 8.17 4.87
C PRO A 132 7.95 7.90 6.09
N ARG A 133 8.60 8.94 6.65
CA ARG A 133 9.42 8.82 7.86
C ARG A 133 8.60 8.51 9.12
N ALA A 134 7.30 8.78 9.10
CA ALA A 134 6.37 8.42 10.16
C ALA A 134 5.65 7.10 9.85
N LEU A 135 5.22 6.90 8.60
CA LEU A 135 4.42 5.75 8.22
C LEU A 135 5.22 4.46 8.10
N LEU A 136 6.44 4.49 7.53
CA LEU A 136 7.23 3.28 7.33
C LEU A 136 7.66 2.62 8.66
N PRO A 137 8.16 3.35 9.68
CA PRO A 137 8.41 2.75 10.99
C PRO A 137 7.16 2.16 11.65
N ALA A 138 6.00 2.81 11.48
CA ALA A 138 4.73 2.30 12.00
C ALA A 138 4.32 0.99 11.31
N ALA A 139 4.44 0.93 9.98
CA ALA A 139 4.19 -0.29 9.21
C ALA A 139 5.16 -1.42 9.61
N ALA A 140 6.46 -1.12 9.76
CA ALA A 140 7.44 -2.09 10.23
C ALA A 140 7.12 -2.62 11.63
N ALA A 141 6.59 -1.79 12.53
CA ALA A 141 6.17 -2.24 13.86
C ALA A 141 4.89 -3.11 13.82
N ALA A 142 3.93 -2.76 12.98
CA ALA A 142 2.63 -3.44 12.86
C ALA A 142 2.72 -4.80 12.16
N LEU A 143 3.60 -4.93 11.16
CA LEU A 143 3.82 -6.18 10.45
C LEU A 143 4.49 -7.21 11.35
N ARG A 144 4.12 -8.49 11.26
CA ARG A 144 4.86 -9.61 11.85
C ARG A 144 6.22 -9.77 11.16
N PRO A 145 7.23 -10.36 11.83
CA PRO A 145 8.48 -10.71 11.17
C PRO A 145 8.21 -11.56 9.91
N GLY A 146 8.82 -11.21 8.79
CA GLY A 146 8.55 -11.83 7.48
C GLY A 146 7.31 -11.30 6.75
N GLY A 147 6.54 -10.38 7.36
CA GLY A 147 5.38 -9.74 6.74
C GLY A 147 5.74 -8.77 5.62
N PHE A 148 4.76 -8.43 4.77
CA PHE A 148 4.98 -7.61 3.58
C PHE A 148 4.31 -6.25 3.64
N LEU A 149 5.02 -5.23 3.14
CA LEU A 149 4.46 -3.95 2.73
C LEU A 149 4.45 -3.90 1.20
N VAL A 150 3.28 -3.72 0.59
CA VAL A 150 3.12 -3.65 -0.88
C VAL A 150 2.40 -2.37 -1.26
N PHE A 151 2.95 -1.56 -2.16
CA PHE A 151 2.27 -0.29 -2.48
C PHE A 151 2.50 0.17 -3.91
N SER A 152 1.49 0.91 -4.40
CA SER A 152 1.57 1.69 -5.62
C SER A 152 1.49 3.17 -5.34
N THR A 153 2.29 3.94 -6.08
CA THR A 153 2.40 5.40 -5.98
C THR A 153 2.67 5.97 -7.35
N LEU A 154 2.59 7.29 -7.49
CA LEU A 154 2.95 7.96 -8.74
C LEU A 154 4.46 7.90 -8.97
N ALA A 155 4.88 7.32 -10.10
CA ALA A 155 6.27 7.37 -10.54
C ALA A 155 6.70 8.79 -10.93
N ARG A 156 5.73 9.66 -11.24
CA ARG A 156 5.91 11.07 -11.57
C ARG A 156 4.60 11.83 -11.42
N TYR A 157 4.66 13.16 -11.35
CA TYR A 157 3.44 13.97 -11.22
C TYR A 157 2.49 13.75 -12.40
N ARG A 158 1.18 13.83 -12.16
CA ARG A 158 0.14 13.71 -13.20
C ARG A 158 0.22 14.81 -14.27
N THR A 159 0.89 15.92 -13.96
CA THR A 159 1.22 17.00 -14.93
C THR A 159 2.34 16.61 -15.90
N GLY A 160 3.03 15.51 -15.62
CA GLY A 160 4.21 15.10 -16.33
C GLY A 160 5.51 15.76 -15.83
N ALA A 161 5.52 16.37 -14.64
CA ALA A 161 6.76 16.78 -13.99
C ALA A 161 7.50 15.57 -13.37
N PRO A 162 8.85 15.58 -13.29
CA PRO A 162 9.61 14.50 -12.65
C PRO A 162 9.29 14.40 -11.15
N PRO A 163 9.41 13.21 -10.54
CA PRO A 163 9.19 13.04 -9.11
C PRO A 163 10.29 13.73 -8.28
N GLU A 164 10.04 13.85 -6.98
CA GLU A 164 11.00 14.38 -6.02
C GLU A 164 12.21 13.44 -5.82
N THR A 165 13.39 14.03 -5.75
CA THR A 165 14.66 13.33 -5.48
C THR A 165 15.05 13.33 -4.01
N GLN A 166 14.22 13.94 -3.17
CA GLN A 166 14.34 13.97 -1.71
C GLN A 166 12.98 13.65 -1.10
N CYS A 167 12.96 13.10 0.11
CA CYS A 167 11.71 12.86 0.82
C CYS A 167 11.12 14.19 1.32
N ARG A 168 10.35 14.82 0.43
CA ARG A 168 9.55 16.02 0.69
C ARG A 168 8.22 15.89 -0.06
N PRO A 169 7.13 16.40 0.53
CA PRO A 169 5.86 16.51 -0.16
C PRO A 169 5.86 17.67 -1.15
N ALA A 170 4.87 17.65 -2.04
CA ALA A 170 4.44 18.81 -2.81
C ALA A 170 2.97 19.13 -2.55
N ASP A 171 2.63 20.41 -2.65
CA ASP A 171 1.24 20.83 -2.65
C ASP A 171 0.58 20.48 -3.97
N ILE A 172 -0.51 19.71 -3.90
CA ILE A 172 -1.37 19.41 -5.02
C ILE A 172 -2.74 20.04 -4.82
N ALA A 173 -3.37 20.46 -5.93
CA ALA A 173 -4.72 20.98 -5.90
C ALA A 173 -5.72 19.89 -5.49
N THR A 174 -6.65 20.24 -4.61
CA THR A 174 -7.82 19.45 -4.25
C THR A 174 -9.08 20.33 -4.24
N ARG A 175 -10.23 19.73 -3.98
CA ARG A 175 -11.49 20.43 -3.72
C ARG A 175 -11.89 20.23 -2.26
N MET A 176 -12.32 21.31 -1.65
CA MET A 176 -12.89 21.33 -0.31
C MET A 176 -14.35 20.83 -0.35
N PRO A 177 -14.94 20.38 0.78
CA PRO A 177 -16.33 19.89 0.81
C PRO A 177 -17.39 20.88 0.29
N ASP A 178 -17.12 22.19 0.38
CA ASP A 178 -17.97 23.26 -0.16
C ASP A 178 -17.80 23.47 -1.68
N GLY A 179 -16.96 22.65 -2.34
CA GLY A 179 -16.62 22.75 -3.75
C GLY A 179 -15.52 23.77 -4.08
N GLY A 180 -15.03 24.51 -3.08
CA GLY A 180 -13.97 25.50 -3.23
C GLY A 180 -12.59 24.87 -3.53
N PRO A 181 -11.63 25.65 -4.05
CA PRO A 181 -10.27 25.19 -4.24
C PRO A 181 -9.59 24.93 -2.89
N GLY A 182 -8.82 23.84 -2.81
CA GLY A 182 -7.98 23.52 -1.67
C GLY A 182 -6.62 22.99 -2.09
N THR A 183 -5.73 22.78 -1.13
CA THR A 183 -4.45 22.09 -1.34
C THR A 183 -4.31 20.92 -0.38
N MET A 184 -3.60 19.88 -0.80
CA MET A 184 -3.15 18.79 0.06
C MET A 184 -1.71 18.44 -0.27
N GLN A 185 -1.00 17.86 0.69
CA GLN A 185 0.38 17.44 0.52
C GLN A 185 0.40 16.03 -0.05
N ARG A 186 1.19 15.79 -1.10
CA ARG A 186 1.41 14.46 -1.66
C ARG A 186 2.91 14.19 -1.83
N TRP A 187 3.35 13.00 -1.45
CA TRP A 187 4.70 12.50 -1.70
C TRP A 187 4.73 11.82 -3.07
N VAL A 188 5.24 12.53 -4.07
CA VAL A 188 5.52 11.98 -5.41
C VAL A 188 7.02 11.78 -5.51
N LEU A 189 7.52 10.66 -5.00
CA LEU A 189 8.95 10.42 -4.83
C LEU A 189 9.50 9.49 -5.91
N GLY A 190 10.75 9.70 -6.29
CA GLY A 190 11.45 8.81 -7.22
C GLY A 190 11.69 7.43 -6.60
N ALA A 191 11.78 6.40 -7.44
CA ALA A 191 11.96 5.02 -6.95
C ALA A 191 13.22 4.82 -6.09
N SER A 192 14.31 5.52 -6.39
CA SER A 192 15.53 5.49 -5.57
C SER A 192 15.32 6.11 -4.17
N VAL A 193 14.44 7.11 -4.05
CA VAL A 193 14.08 7.71 -2.76
C VAL A 193 13.23 6.74 -1.96
N TRP A 194 12.26 6.08 -2.58
CA TRP A 194 11.48 5.01 -1.94
C TRP A 194 12.36 3.85 -1.48
N GLY A 195 13.27 3.36 -2.33
CA GLY A 195 14.20 2.29 -1.96
C GLY A 195 15.05 2.65 -0.75
N LYS A 196 15.59 3.88 -0.70
CA LYS A 196 16.35 4.38 0.45
C LYS A 196 15.49 4.46 1.71
N LEU A 197 14.27 4.99 1.62
CA LEU A 197 13.36 5.10 2.76
C LEU A 197 12.96 3.73 3.32
N LEU A 198 12.74 2.74 2.45
CA LEU A 198 12.44 1.37 2.87
C LEU A 198 13.61 0.75 3.64
N ASP A 199 14.83 0.86 3.12
CA ASP A 199 16.06 0.39 3.76
C ASP A 199 16.28 1.06 5.14
N GLU A 200 16.21 2.40 5.19
CA GLU A 200 16.37 3.19 6.42
C GLU A 200 15.33 2.86 7.50
N HIS A 201 14.18 2.31 7.11
CA HIS A 201 13.07 1.99 8.01
C HIS A 201 12.81 0.48 8.17
N GLY A 202 13.81 -0.35 7.86
CA GLY A 202 13.83 -1.76 8.24
C GLY A 202 13.01 -2.67 7.33
N PHE A 203 12.96 -2.35 6.04
CA PHE A 203 12.39 -3.20 5.01
C PHE A 203 13.46 -3.66 4.01
N ASP A 204 13.45 -4.95 3.68
CA ASP A 204 14.15 -5.48 2.52
C ASP A 204 13.29 -5.23 1.28
N LEU A 205 13.78 -4.46 0.30
CA LEU A 205 13.09 -4.35 -0.98
C LEU A 205 13.21 -5.69 -1.74
N VAL A 206 12.08 -6.35 -1.99
CA VAL A 206 12.03 -7.64 -2.68
C VAL A 206 11.85 -7.44 -4.18
N ASP A 207 10.96 -6.54 -4.55
CA ASP A 207 10.68 -6.22 -5.95
C ASP A 207 10.19 -4.78 -6.12
N SER A 208 10.45 -4.20 -7.28
CA SER A 208 9.92 -2.91 -7.69
C SER A 208 9.78 -2.83 -9.20
N ASP A 209 8.69 -2.23 -9.68
CA ASP A 209 8.43 -2.05 -11.10
C ASP A 209 7.83 -0.68 -11.40
N THR A 210 7.76 -0.30 -12.67
CA THR A 210 7.04 0.88 -13.15
C THR A 210 6.09 0.53 -14.28
N VAL A 211 4.80 0.70 -14.01
CA VAL A 211 3.73 0.51 -15.00
C VAL A 211 3.43 1.83 -15.69
N HIS A 212 3.44 1.83 -17.02
CA HIS A 212 3.06 2.96 -17.84
C HIS A 212 1.69 2.73 -18.46
N ASP A 213 0.67 3.44 -17.96
CA ASP A 213 -0.67 3.44 -18.54
C ASP A 213 -0.81 4.66 -19.48
N PRO A 214 -1.10 4.48 -20.79
CA PRO A 214 -1.36 5.59 -21.72
C PRO A 214 -2.64 6.39 -21.39
N GLY A 215 -3.44 5.91 -20.46
CA GLY A 215 -4.77 6.42 -20.12
C GLY A 215 -5.88 5.70 -20.89
N PRO A 216 -7.10 5.66 -20.35
CA PRO A 216 -8.29 5.34 -21.14
C PRO A 216 -8.57 6.44 -22.17
N ASP A 217 -9.54 6.24 -23.06
CA ASP A 217 -9.94 7.26 -24.04
C ASP A 217 -10.30 8.59 -23.34
N GLY A 218 -9.53 9.64 -23.62
CA GLY A 218 -9.67 10.96 -22.99
C GLY A 218 -9.04 11.10 -21.59
N GLY A 219 -8.42 10.05 -21.06
CA GLY A 219 -7.63 10.08 -19.83
C GLY A 219 -6.18 10.52 -20.06
N ALA A 220 -5.56 11.11 -19.05
CA ALA A 220 -4.14 11.44 -19.11
C ALA A 220 -3.27 10.20 -18.85
N PRO A 221 -2.11 10.06 -19.51
CA PRO A 221 -1.16 9.00 -19.20
C PRO A 221 -0.71 9.07 -17.73
N VAL A 222 -0.53 7.91 -17.09
CA VAL A 222 -0.04 7.80 -15.71
C VAL A 222 1.07 6.76 -15.64
N ALA A 223 2.17 7.13 -14.98
CA ALA A 223 3.23 6.20 -14.62
C ALA A 223 3.11 5.87 -13.13
N THR A 224 3.08 4.58 -12.82
CA THR A 224 2.86 4.04 -11.47
C THR A 224 4.11 3.29 -11.05
N SER A 225 4.70 3.66 -9.91
CA SER A 225 5.76 2.85 -9.29
C SER A 225 5.15 1.87 -8.31
N LEU A 226 5.64 0.63 -8.36
CA LEU A 226 5.21 -0.48 -7.52
C LEU A 226 6.38 -0.93 -6.65
N PHE A 227 6.09 -1.26 -5.41
CA PHE A 227 7.09 -1.76 -4.47
C PHE A 227 6.51 -2.90 -3.65
N ARG A 228 7.31 -3.95 -3.49
CA ARG A 228 7.07 -5.05 -2.57
C ARG A 228 8.26 -5.16 -1.64
N ALA A 229 8.05 -4.84 -0.37
CA ALA A 229 9.08 -4.82 0.65
C ALA A 229 8.73 -5.79 1.79
N ARG A 230 9.72 -6.47 2.35
CA ARG A 230 9.54 -7.45 3.41
C ARG A 230 10.11 -6.89 4.71
N ARG A 231 9.36 -7.05 5.81
CA ARG A 231 9.91 -6.87 7.17
C ARG A 231 10.84 -8.04 7.48
N PRO A 232 12.14 -7.84 7.70
CA PRO A 232 13.07 -8.93 8.01
C PRO A 232 12.64 -9.70 9.25
N SER A 233 12.93 -11.00 9.27
CA SER A 233 12.86 -11.78 10.51
C SER A 233 14.08 -11.48 11.38
N PRO A 234 13.94 -11.32 12.71
CA PRO A 234 15.08 -11.15 13.60
C PRO A 234 15.98 -12.40 13.65
N TRP A 235 15.50 -13.53 13.13
CA TRP A 235 16.28 -14.75 12.93
C TRP A 235 16.31 -15.08 11.43
N PRO A 236 17.50 -15.29 10.82
CA PRO A 236 17.54 -15.90 9.50
C PRO A 236 16.82 -17.26 9.60
N GLU A 237 15.86 -17.51 8.71
CA GLU A 237 15.28 -18.85 8.58
C GLU A 237 16.44 -19.84 8.38
N PRO A 238 16.50 -20.93 9.14
CA PRO A 238 17.49 -21.96 8.89
C PRO A 238 17.36 -22.42 7.43
N PRO A 239 18.48 -22.70 6.74
CA PRO A 239 18.42 -23.19 5.37
C PRO A 239 17.52 -24.43 5.30
N ASP A 240 16.73 -24.51 4.23
CA ASP A 240 15.83 -25.62 3.94
C ASP A 240 16.56 -26.96 4.20
N PRO A 241 16.05 -27.86 5.08
CA PRO A 241 16.66 -29.15 5.33
C PRO A 241 16.77 -30.03 4.07
N GLY A 242 16.10 -29.66 2.97
CA GLY A 242 16.23 -30.29 1.65
C GLY A 242 17.44 -29.84 0.82
N MET A 243 18.16 -28.79 1.21
CA MET A 243 19.34 -28.31 0.49
C MET A 243 20.61 -28.76 1.20
N SER A 244 21.14 -29.92 0.80
CA SER A 244 22.48 -30.36 1.20
C SER A 244 23.48 -29.22 0.98
N PRO A 245 24.30 -28.85 1.97
CA PRO A 245 25.34 -27.86 1.76
C PRO A 245 26.29 -28.39 0.68
N VAL A 246 26.37 -27.68 -0.44
CA VAL A 246 27.39 -27.92 -1.46
C VAL A 246 28.75 -27.77 -0.78
N ASN A 247 29.43 -28.89 -0.56
CA ASN A 247 30.76 -28.90 0.04
C ASN A 247 31.76 -28.32 -0.99
N PRO A 248 32.33 -27.12 -0.76
CA PRO A 248 33.24 -26.50 -1.73
C PRO A 248 34.61 -27.20 -1.82
N TRP A 249 34.82 -28.30 -1.08
CA TRP A 249 36.09 -29.02 -1.00
C TRP A 249 36.08 -30.45 -1.59
N ALA A 250 35.07 -30.82 -2.39
CA ALA A 250 35.10 -32.09 -3.10
C ALA A 250 36.16 -32.07 -4.21
N CYS A 251 37.39 -32.48 -3.88
CA CYS A 251 38.46 -32.71 -4.84
C CYS A 251 38.02 -33.71 -5.93
N ALA A 252 38.16 -33.30 -7.19
CA ALA A 252 38.03 -34.18 -8.34
C ALA A 252 39.17 -35.21 -8.32
N THR A 253 38.85 -36.48 -8.08
CA THR A 253 39.74 -37.59 -8.42
C THR A 253 39.56 -37.93 -9.90
N SER A 254 40.52 -37.49 -10.72
CA SER A 254 40.68 -37.95 -12.10
C SER A 254 41.09 -39.41 -12.12
N SER A 255 40.28 -40.27 -12.74
CA SER A 255 40.66 -41.64 -13.06
C SER A 255 41.45 -41.65 -14.36
N ALA A 256 42.68 -42.16 -14.31
CA ALA A 256 43.44 -42.55 -15.47
C ALA A 256 42.97 -43.94 -15.93
N THR A 257 42.73 -44.11 -17.23
CA THR A 257 42.92 -45.37 -17.96
C THR A 257 43.33 -45.03 -19.39
#